data_AF-A0A0R1UKP5-F1
#
_entry.id   AF-A0A0R1UKP5-F1
#
_cell.length_a   1.000
_cell.length_b   1.000
_cell.length_c   1.000
_cell.angle_alpha   90.00
_cell.angle_beta   90.00
_cell.angle_gamma   90.00
#
_symmetry.space_group_name_H-M   'P 1'
#
loop_
_entity.id
_entity.type
_entity.pdbx_description
1 polymer ?
#
loop_
_entity_poly.entity_id
_entity_poly.type
_entity_poly.pdbx_seq_one_letter_code
_entity_poly.pdbx_strand_id
1 'polypeptide(L)'
;MTEVLTVIREFDVFGNSGQTPYGIDTPKINAQFVGISPAMAFDTNNQPKLARQNERQLRTIEDNLRHDFHDKMAALTGNDLGQNLQAIQDLVTTFKARLEQDLLVKDQLELENLTLSGEWLTYWQDDAPLAKAKAQQQENLPQDF
;
A
#
# COMPACT_ATOMS: atom_id res chain seq x y z
N MET A 1 4.31 31.77 15.80
CA MET A 1 4.47 31.22 14.44
C MET A 1 4.03 29.78 14.53
N THR A 2 3.07 29.34 13.72
CA THR A 2 2.59 27.95 13.77
C THR A 2 3.64 27.06 13.14
N GLU A 3 4.08 26.02 13.84
CA GLU A 3 5.05 25.06 13.33
C GLU A 3 4.38 24.13 12.32
N VAL A 4 5.00 24.01 11.14
CA VAL A 4 4.56 23.12 10.06
C VAL A 4 5.36 21.84 10.13
N LEU A 5 4.66 20.71 10.15
CA LEU A 5 5.20 19.39 10.41
C LEU A 5 4.94 18.46 9.23
N THR A 6 5.86 17.53 8.99
CA THR A 6 5.73 16.49 7.96
C THR A 6 5.73 15.12 8.59
N VAL A 7 4.85 14.23 8.13
CA VAL A 7 4.85 12.81 8.50
C VAL A 7 4.62 11.94 7.28
N ILE A 8 5.35 10.83 7.18
CA ILE A 8 5.16 9.83 6.13
C ILE A 8 4.49 8.61 6.75
N ARG A 9 3.46 8.10 6.09
CA ARG A 9 2.73 6.89 6.47
C ARG A 9 2.85 5.87 5.36
N GLU A 10 3.42 4.73 5.69
CA GLU A 10 3.52 3.57 4.81
C GLU A 10 2.36 2.61 5.12
N PHE A 11 1.70 2.17 4.06
CA PHE A 11 0.56 1.26 4.11
C PHE A 11 0.82 0.06 3.20
N ASP A 12 0.88 -1.13 3.79
CA ASP A 12 0.88 -2.40 3.06
C ASP A 12 -0.50 -2.66 2.45
N VAL A 13 -0.54 -2.78 1.14
CA VAL A 13 -1.77 -2.95 0.37
C VAL A 13 -2.27 -4.40 0.50
N PHE A 14 -1.43 -5.37 0.13
CA PHE A 14 -1.68 -6.81 0.31
C PHE A 14 -0.36 -7.56 0.47
N GLY A 15 -0.34 -8.63 1.27
CA GLY A 15 0.90 -9.37 1.54
C GLY A 15 0.83 -10.48 2.58
N ASN A 16 -0.37 -10.91 2.98
CA ASN A 16 -0.52 -11.89 4.07
C ASN A 16 -1.51 -13.04 3.75
N SER A 17 -1.84 -13.24 2.48
CA SER A 17 -2.48 -14.47 2.01
C SER A 17 -1.39 -15.35 1.42
N GLY A 18 -1.34 -16.64 1.80
CA GLY A 18 -0.30 -17.62 1.45
C GLY A 18 -0.14 -17.98 -0.04
N GLN A 19 -0.34 -17.01 -0.94
CA GLN A 19 -0.19 -17.08 -2.40
C GLN A 19 0.81 -16.05 -2.94
N THR A 20 1.36 -15.14 -2.12
CA THR A 20 2.50 -14.32 -2.54
C THR A 20 3.73 -15.20 -2.74
N PRO A 21 4.39 -15.16 -3.92
CA PRO A 21 5.64 -15.88 -4.13
C PRO A 21 6.67 -15.50 -3.05
N TYR A 22 7.38 -16.50 -2.54
CA TYR A 22 8.33 -16.32 -1.45
C TYR A 22 9.44 -15.32 -1.86
N GLY A 23 9.70 -14.32 -1.01
CA GLY A 23 10.79 -13.35 -1.21
C GLY A 23 10.43 -12.10 -2.01
N ILE A 24 9.14 -11.85 -2.27
CA ILE A 24 8.65 -10.61 -2.89
C ILE A 24 8.33 -9.56 -1.81
N ASP A 25 8.85 -8.34 -1.96
CA ASP A 25 8.48 -7.21 -1.12
C ASP A 25 7.00 -6.84 -1.31
N THR A 26 6.27 -6.63 -0.22
CA THR A 26 4.83 -6.32 -0.28
C THR A 26 4.57 -5.00 -1.00
N PRO A 27 3.55 -4.92 -1.88
CA PRO A 27 3.14 -3.66 -2.49
C PRO A 27 2.69 -2.68 -1.42
N LYS A 28 3.24 -1.47 -1.48
CA LYS A 28 3.05 -0.41 -0.49
C LYS A 28 2.62 0.90 -1.12
N ILE A 29 1.80 1.65 -0.39
CA ILE A 29 1.49 3.04 -0.68
C ILE A 29 2.08 3.91 0.44
N ASN A 30 2.79 4.96 0.06
CA ASN A 30 3.31 5.96 0.99
C ASN A 30 2.52 7.25 0.83
N ALA A 31 1.92 7.71 1.92
CA ALA A 31 1.24 9.00 2.00
C ALA A 31 2.08 9.96 2.86
N GLN A 32 2.52 11.07 2.27
CA GLN A 32 3.20 12.14 2.98
C GLN A 32 2.23 13.27 3.29
N PHE A 33 2.05 13.54 4.57
CA PHE A 33 1.19 14.59 5.06
C PHE A 33 2.02 15.77 5.56
N VAL A 34 1.53 16.97 5.29
CA VAL A 34 2.03 18.21 5.86
C VAL A 34 0.90 18.85 6.64
N GLY A 35 1.17 19.31 7.87
CA GLY A 35 0.12 19.88 8.70
C GLY A 35 0.63 20.65 9.90
N ILE A 36 -0.33 21.14 10.68
CA ILE A 36 -0.10 21.94 11.88
C ILE A 36 -0.93 21.38 13.06
N SER A 37 -0.64 21.83 14.28
CA SER A 37 -1.51 21.57 15.43
C SER A 37 -2.89 22.23 15.22
N PRO A 38 -4.02 21.55 15.53
CA PRO A 38 -4.12 20.30 16.29
C PRO A 38 -4.20 19.02 15.45
N ALA A 39 -4.08 19.10 14.12
CA ALA A 39 -4.16 17.92 13.24
C ALA A 39 -2.88 17.05 13.30
N MET A 40 -1.78 17.65 13.70
CA MET A 40 -0.48 17.03 13.98
C MET A 40 -0.16 17.06 15.48
N ALA A 41 0.67 16.11 15.91
CA ALA A 41 1.17 15.98 17.28
C ALA A 41 2.63 15.51 17.26
N PHE A 42 3.21 15.36 18.45
CA PHE A 42 4.50 14.71 18.65
C PHE A 42 4.31 13.40 19.40
N ASP A 43 5.13 12.41 19.09
CA ASP A 43 5.23 11.16 19.86
C ASP A 43 6.08 11.35 21.14
N THR A 44 6.31 10.24 21.86
CA THR A 44 7.13 10.26 23.09
C THR A 44 8.61 10.58 22.85
N ASN A 45 9.08 10.46 21.60
CA ASN A 45 10.44 10.75 21.17
C ASN A 45 10.55 12.12 20.49
N ASN A 46 9.51 12.96 20.60
CA ASN A 46 9.43 14.26 19.96
C ASN A 46 9.52 14.20 18.41
N GLN A 47 9.05 13.09 17.81
CA GLN A 47 8.91 12.96 16.37
C GLN A 47 7.51 13.40 15.93
N PRO A 48 7.40 14.15 14.81
CA PRO A 48 6.10 14.53 14.27
C PRO A 48 5.26 13.32 13.89
N LYS A 49 3.97 13.38 14.22
CA LYS A 49 2.98 12.37 13.84
C LYS A 49 1.61 13.00 13.63
N LEU A 50 0.71 12.25 13.01
CA LEU A 50 -0.70 12.62 12.99
C LEU A 50 -1.26 12.64 14.42
N ALA A 51 -2.18 13.57 14.68
CA ALA A 51 -2.93 13.54 15.93
C ALA A 51 -3.72 12.23 16.06
N ARG A 52 -3.97 11.78 17.29
CA ARG A 52 -4.53 10.45 17.58
C ARG A 52 -5.85 10.15 16.84
N GLN A 53 -6.70 11.16 16.67
CA GLN A 53 -7.95 11.00 15.92
C GLN A 53 -7.68 10.77 14.43
N ASN A 54 -6.77 11.53 13.83
CA ASN A 54 -6.36 11.40 12.44
C ASN A 54 -5.63 10.07 12.18
N GLU A 55 -4.80 9.59 13.12
CA GLU A 55 -4.20 8.25 13.03
C GLU A 55 -5.26 7.14 12.98
N ARG A 56 -6.31 7.26 13.81
CA ARG A 56 -7.42 6.30 13.82
C ARG A 56 -8.22 6.35 12.54
N GLN A 57 -8.54 7.55 12.07
CA GLN A 57 -9.24 7.79 10.81
C GLN A 57 -8.48 7.18 9.63
N LEU A 58 -7.17 7.46 9.53
CA LEU A 58 -6.31 6.89 8.51
C LEU A 58 -6.31 5.36 8.56
N ARG A 59 -6.16 4.75 9.74
CA ARG A 59 -6.23 3.30 9.89
C ARG A 59 -7.57 2.71 9.44
N THR A 60 -8.68 3.39 9.72
CA THR A 60 -10.00 2.97 9.22
C THR A 60 -10.07 3.05 7.70
N ILE A 61 -9.51 4.09 7.08
CA ILE A 61 -9.44 4.21 5.62
C ILE A 61 -8.61 3.06 5.04
N GLU A 62 -7.44 2.77 5.61
CA GLU A 62 -6.55 1.67 5.23
C GLU A 62 -7.25 0.30 5.32
N ASP A 63 -7.91 0.02 6.44
CA ASP A 63 -8.62 -1.25 6.67
C ASP A 63 -9.79 -1.42 5.69
N ASN A 64 -10.58 -0.37 5.46
CA ASN A 64 -11.67 -0.41 4.49
C ASN A 64 -11.14 -0.59 3.06
N LEU A 65 -10.03 0.08 2.71
CA LEU A 65 -9.42 -0.06 1.38
C LEU A 65 -8.95 -1.49 1.13
N ARG A 66 -8.30 -2.12 2.13
CA ARG A 66 -7.91 -3.54 2.04
C ARG A 66 -9.11 -4.45 1.86
N HIS A 67 -10.20 -4.19 2.59
CA HIS A 67 -11.41 -4.97 2.46
C HIS A 67 -12.02 -4.86 1.05
N ASP A 68 -12.20 -3.63 0.55
CA ASP A 68 -12.87 -3.37 -0.72
C ASP A 68 -12.08 -3.86 -1.94
N PHE A 69 -10.75 -3.89 -1.83
CA PHE A 69 -9.86 -4.31 -2.93
C PHE A 69 -9.33 -5.73 -2.78
N HIS A 70 -9.70 -6.47 -1.72
CA HIS A 70 -9.17 -7.81 -1.45
C HIS A 70 -9.34 -8.74 -2.66
N ASP A 71 -10.57 -8.89 -3.14
CA ASP A 71 -10.87 -9.79 -4.25
C ASP A 71 -10.22 -9.33 -5.55
N LYS A 72 -10.20 -8.02 -5.82
CA LYS A 72 -9.56 -7.45 -7.02
C LYS A 72 -8.06 -7.72 -7.05
N MET A 73 -7.40 -7.57 -5.90
CA MET A 73 -5.96 -7.76 -5.80
C MET A 73 -5.56 -9.24 -5.72
N ALA A 74 -6.42 -10.09 -5.13
CA ALA A 74 -6.25 -11.54 -5.16
C ALA A 74 -6.50 -12.14 -6.56
N ALA A 75 -7.35 -11.49 -7.36
CA ALA A 75 -7.66 -11.90 -8.73
C ALA A 75 -6.68 -11.35 -9.79
N LEU A 76 -5.58 -10.71 -9.38
CA LEU A 76 -4.53 -10.31 -10.32
C LEU A 76 -3.93 -11.57 -10.94
N THR A 77 -4.10 -11.72 -12.25
CA THR A 77 -3.56 -12.85 -13.04
C THR A 77 -2.83 -12.30 -14.25
N GLY A 78 -1.84 -13.00 -14.82
CA GLY A 78 -1.06 -12.42 -15.93
C GLY A 78 -1.67 -12.52 -17.31
N ASN A 79 -2.95 -12.86 -17.43
CA ASN A 79 -3.60 -12.92 -18.74
C ASN A 79 -4.01 -11.53 -19.25
N ASP A 80 -4.14 -10.53 -18.36
CA ASP A 80 -4.54 -9.17 -18.75
C ASP A 80 -3.77 -8.09 -17.94
N LEU A 81 -2.67 -7.60 -18.53
CA LEU A 81 -1.89 -6.49 -17.98
C LEU A 81 -2.73 -5.22 -17.78
N GLY A 82 -3.66 -4.94 -18.71
CA GLY A 82 -4.50 -3.75 -18.66
C GLY A 82 -5.43 -3.79 -17.45
N GLN A 83 -6.07 -4.94 -17.21
CA GLN A 83 -6.93 -5.16 -16.05
C GLN A 83 -6.15 -5.02 -14.73
N ASN A 84 -4.95 -5.57 -14.65
CA ASN A 84 -4.12 -5.50 -13.44
C ASN A 84 -3.69 -4.06 -13.13
N LEU A 85 -3.23 -3.31 -14.14
CA LEU A 85 -2.87 -1.90 -13.98
C LEU A 85 -4.09 -1.05 -13.60
N GLN A 86 -5.28 -1.36 -14.16
CA GLN A 86 -6.52 -0.68 -13.80
C GLN A 86 -6.91 -0.93 -12.33
N ALA A 87 -6.77 -2.15 -11.83
CA ALA A 87 -7.05 -2.47 -10.43
C ALA A 87 -6.13 -1.67 -9.47
N ILE A 88 -4.85 -1.54 -9.81
CA ILE A 88 -3.89 -0.72 -9.06
C ILE A 88 -4.27 0.76 -9.11
N GLN A 89 -4.63 1.27 -10.29
CA GLN A 89 -5.07 2.66 -10.46
C GLN A 89 -6.34 2.97 -9.65
N ASP A 90 -7.33 2.08 -9.71
CA ASP A 90 -8.58 2.19 -8.95
C ASP A 90 -8.30 2.27 -7.45
N LEU A 91 -7.38 1.44 -6.96
CA LEU A 91 -7.01 1.38 -5.55
C LEU A 91 -6.39 2.70 -5.08
N VAL A 92 -5.38 3.18 -5.80
CA VAL A 92 -4.67 4.43 -5.45
C VAL A 92 -5.61 5.63 -5.55
N THR A 93 -6.46 5.66 -6.57
CA THR A 93 -7.46 6.72 -6.78
C THR A 93 -8.50 6.73 -5.66
N THR A 94 -8.99 5.56 -5.26
CA THR A 94 -9.96 5.41 -4.17
C THR A 94 -9.34 5.81 -2.83
N PHE A 95 -8.09 5.42 -2.58
CA PHE A 95 -7.38 5.83 -1.37
C PHE A 95 -7.24 7.35 -1.30
N LYS A 96 -6.76 7.99 -2.38
CA LYS A 96 -6.66 9.45 -2.46
C LYS A 96 -8.00 10.13 -2.19
N ALA A 97 -9.08 9.65 -2.83
CA ALA A 97 -10.41 10.22 -2.64
C ALA A 97 -10.90 10.13 -1.19
N ARG A 98 -10.65 9.00 -0.51
CA ARG A 98 -10.98 8.84 0.92
C ARG A 98 -10.14 9.73 1.83
N LEU A 99 -8.86 9.91 1.53
CA LEU A 99 -8.04 10.88 2.26
C LEU A 99 -8.64 12.28 2.13
N GLU A 100 -8.96 12.71 0.91
CA GLU A 100 -9.54 14.05 0.64
C GLU A 100 -10.90 14.25 1.29
N GLN A 101 -11.73 13.21 1.34
CA GLN A 101 -13.08 13.29 1.89
C GLN A 101 -13.11 13.20 3.42
N ASP A 102 -12.32 12.28 3.98
CA ASP A 102 -12.52 11.81 5.36
C ASP A 102 -11.36 12.18 6.29
N LEU A 103 -10.19 12.58 5.78
CA LEU A 103 -8.99 12.84 6.61
C LEU A 103 -8.45 14.27 6.47
N LEU A 104 -8.32 14.77 5.24
CA LEU A 104 -7.67 16.05 4.99
C LEU A 104 -8.53 17.20 5.48
N VAL A 105 -7.87 18.21 6.06
CA VAL A 105 -8.52 19.40 6.58
C VAL A 105 -7.79 20.59 6.00
N LYS A 106 -8.51 21.41 5.23
CA LYS A 106 -7.95 22.58 4.56
C LYS A 106 -7.17 23.46 5.55
N ASP A 107 -5.97 23.88 5.15
CA ASP A 107 -5.07 24.75 5.92
C ASP A 107 -4.61 24.14 7.28
N GLN A 108 -4.87 22.85 7.53
CA GLN A 108 -4.49 22.16 8.78
C GLN A 108 -3.76 20.83 8.57
N LEU A 109 -4.21 20.05 7.58
CA LEU A 109 -3.63 18.76 7.23
C LEU A 109 -3.87 18.49 5.75
N GLU A 110 -2.78 18.48 4.99
CA GLU A 110 -2.79 18.34 3.53
C GLU A 110 -1.95 17.14 3.12
N LEU A 111 -2.33 16.53 1.99
CA LEU A 111 -1.56 15.47 1.35
C LEU A 111 -0.56 16.13 0.39
N GLU A 112 0.73 16.00 0.69
CA GLU A 112 1.79 16.55 -0.16
C GLU A 112 2.15 15.58 -1.28
N ASN A 113 2.25 14.29 -0.97
CA ASN A 113 2.50 13.27 -1.98
C ASN A 113 1.82 11.93 -1.66
N LEU A 114 1.62 11.17 -2.73
CA LEU A 114 1.22 9.77 -2.71
C LEU A 114 2.12 9.01 -3.67
N THR A 115 2.87 8.02 -3.18
CA THR A 115 3.81 7.23 -3.99
C THR A 115 3.62 5.74 -3.77
N LEU A 116 4.05 4.94 -4.74
CA LEU A 116 4.00 3.48 -4.67
C LEU A 116 5.42 2.93 -4.50
N SER A 117 5.57 1.92 -3.65
CA SER A 117 6.83 1.18 -3.45
C SER A 117 6.56 -0.31 -3.29
N GLY A 118 7.63 -1.11 -3.17
CA GLY A 118 7.55 -2.58 -3.14
C GLY A 118 7.27 -3.19 -4.52
N GLU A 119 6.90 -4.47 -4.54
CA GLU A 119 6.59 -5.16 -5.79
C GLU A 119 5.09 -5.20 -6.08
N TRP A 120 4.73 -4.69 -7.25
CA TRP A 120 3.35 -4.68 -7.73
C TRP A 120 3.19 -5.71 -8.84
N LEU A 121 2.39 -6.74 -8.58
CA LEU A 121 2.14 -7.81 -9.56
C LEU A 121 1.29 -7.28 -10.72
N THR A 122 1.96 -6.82 -11.78
CA THR A 122 1.31 -6.29 -12.99
C THR A 122 1.15 -7.37 -14.06
N TYR A 123 2.04 -8.35 -14.09
CA TYR A 123 2.06 -9.46 -15.05
C TYR A 123 2.62 -10.73 -14.40
N TRP A 124 1.92 -11.86 -14.59
CA TRP A 124 2.30 -13.16 -14.04
C TRP A 124 1.83 -14.33 -14.90
N GLN A 125 2.77 -15.04 -15.53
CA GLN A 125 2.44 -16.17 -16.39
C GLN A 125 2.99 -17.47 -15.79
N ASP A 126 2.26 -18.06 -14.86
CA ASP A 126 2.55 -19.38 -14.27
C ASP A 126 2.57 -20.50 -15.31
N ASP A 127 1.79 -20.35 -16.38
CA ASP A 127 1.71 -21.33 -17.46
C ASP A 127 2.86 -21.25 -18.48
N ALA A 128 3.73 -20.25 -18.39
CA ALA A 128 4.86 -20.12 -19.32
C ALA A 128 5.78 -21.34 -19.21
N PRO A 129 6.13 -22.02 -20.33
CA PRO A 129 6.90 -23.28 -20.27
C PRO A 129 8.21 -23.19 -19.49
N LEU A 130 8.93 -22.07 -19.62
CA LEU A 130 10.18 -21.83 -18.90
C LEU A 130 9.95 -21.50 -17.42
N ALA A 131 8.85 -20.83 -17.07
CA ALA A 131 8.50 -20.58 -15.66
C ALA A 131 8.16 -21.90 -14.95
N LYS A 132 7.38 -22.77 -15.60
CA LYS A 132 7.09 -24.14 -15.13
C LYS A 132 8.37 -24.97 -14.98
N ALA A 133 9.23 -24.97 -16.00
CA ALA A 133 10.49 -25.70 -15.96
C ALA A 133 11.40 -25.20 -14.81
N LYS A 134 11.47 -23.89 -14.58
CA LYS A 134 12.22 -23.29 -13.46
C LYS A 134 11.65 -23.70 -12.10
N ALA A 135 10.32 -23.66 -11.93
CA ALA A 135 9.66 -24.06 -10.69
C ALA A 135 9.92 -25.55 -10.39
N GLN A 136 9.77 -26.42 -11.40
CA GLN A 136 10.09 -27.85 -11.27
C GLN A 136 11.57 -28.10 -10.96
N GLN A 137 12.49 -27.32 -11.53
CA GLN A 137 13.91 -27.41 -11.17
C GLN A 137 14.15 -27.02 -9.71
N GLN A 138 13.46 -26.00 -9.20
CA GLN A 138 13.57 -25.59 -7.80
C GLN A 138 13.01 -26.63 -6.83
N GLU A 139 11.90 -27.29 -7.16
CA GLU A 139 11.35 -28.40 -6.36
C GLU A 139 12.26 -29.64 -6.33
N ASN A 140 13.03 -29.85 -7.40
CA ASN A 140 13.94 -31.00 -7.54
C ASN A 140 15.37 -30.72 -7.06
N LEU A 141 15.68 -29.49 -6.64
CA LEU A 141 16.95 -29.21 -5.95
C LEU A 141 16.93 -29.96 -4.60
N PRO A 142 18.03 -30.63 -4.21
CA PRO A 142 18.15 -31.15 -2.86
C PRO A 142 17.88 -30.02 -1.87
N GLN A 143 16.98 -30.25 -0.91
CA GLN A 143 16.88 -29.37 0.24
C GLN A 143 18.10 -29.63 1.12
N ASP A 144 19.25 -29.09 0.72
CA ASP A 144 20.44 -29.09 1.56
C ASP A 144 20.20 -28.10 2.71
N PHE A 145 19.91 -28.70 3.87
CA PHE A 145 20.09 -28.30 5.29
C PHE A 145 20.12 -26.81 5.66
#